data_AF-A0A969HN08-F1
#
_entry.id   AF-A0A969HN08-F1
#
_cell.length_a   1.000
_cell.length_b   1.000
_cell.length_c   1.000
_cell.angle_alpha   90.00
_cell.angle_beta   90.00
_cell.angle_gamma   90.00
#
_symmetry.space_group_name_H-M   'P 1'
#
loop_
_entity.id
_entity.type
_entity.pdbx_description
1 polymer ?
#
loop_
_entity_poly.entity_id
_entity_poly.type
_entity_poly.pdbx_seq_one_letter_code
_entity_poly.pdbx_strand_id
1 'polypeptide(L)' 'MENYSFHIYNELNEENGIIYFAEDMHADLIAVITHQRTGLAHLISGSIAEDVVNHANRPVLTFGLKYISQSKTG' A
#
# COMPACT_ATOMS: atom_id res chain seq x y z
N MET A 1 -7.18 12.48 -13.97
CA MET A 1 -6.03 12.37 -13.04
C MET A 1 -4.81 12.83 -13.82
N GLU A 2 -4.34 14.06 -13.58
CA GLU A 2 -3.27 14.68 -14.39
C GLU A 2 -1.97 14.92 -13.59
N ASN A 3 -1.95 14.65 -12.29
CA ASN A 3 -0.78 14.83 -11.43
C ASN A 3 -0.38 13.51 -10.77
N TYR A 4 0.18 12.60 -11.56
CA TYR A 4 0.81 11.38 -11.08
C TYR A 4 2.01 11.04 -11.97
N SER A 5 2.96 10.31 -11.40
CA SER A 5 4.09 9.73 -12.14
C SER A 5 4.21 8.26 -11.77
N PHE A 6 4.70 7.45 -12.72
CA PHE A 6 4.96 6.03 -12.50
C PHE A 6 6.46 5.81 -12.46
N HIS A 7 6.93 5.09 -11.44
CA HIS A 7 8.34 4.83 -11.18
C HIS A 7 8.57 3.34 -11.05
N ILE A 8 9.66 2.86 -11.63
CA ILE A 8 10.19 1.51 -11.40
C ILE A 8 11.47 1.69 -10.61
N TYR A 9 11.56 1.07 -9.44
CA TYR A 9 12.68 1.21 -8.52
C TYR A 9 13.28 -0.18 -8.27
N ASN A 10 14.61 -0.31 -8.34
CA ASN A 10 15.30 -1.59 -8.21
C ASN A 10 15.96 -1.70 -6.84
N GLU A 11 15.43 -2.57 -6.00
CA GLU A 11 15.91 -2.82 -4.65
C GLU A 11 15.86 -4.30 -4.29
N LEU A 12 16.51 -4.66 -3.18
CA LEU A 12 16.63 -6.06 -2.72
C LEU A 12 15.28 -6.75 -2.48
N ASN A 13 14.26 -5.98 -2.09
CA ASN A 13 12.89 -6.44 -1.89
C ASN A 13 11.92 -5.25 -2.12
N GLU A 14 10.63 -5.56 -2.18
CA GLU A 14 9.57 -4.59 -2.43
C GLU A 14 9.47 -3.53 -1.32
N GLU A 15 9.68 -3.95 -0.07
CA GLU A 15 9.68 -3.08 1.09
C GLU A 15 10.71 -1.94 0.97
N ASN A 16 11.98 -2.28 0.75
CA ASN A 16 13.07 -1.30 0.58
C ASN A 16 12.80 -0.40 -0.61
N GLY A 17 12.29 -0.96 -1.71
CA GLY A 17 11.91 -0.18 -2.89
C GLY A 17 10.89 0.90 -2.57
N ILE A 18 9.88 0.59 -1.75
CA ILE A 18 8.86 1.56 -1.32
C ILE A 18 9.46 2.60 -0.36
N ILE A 19 10.21 2.14 0.65
CA ILE A 19 10.77 3.02 1.69
C ILE A 19 11.77 4.02 1.10
N TYR A 20 12.77 3.55 0.35
CA TYR A 20 13.80 4.42 -0.21
C TYR A 20 13.28 5.34 -1.31
N PHE A 21 12.33 4.87 -2.13
CA PHE A 21 11.66 5.76 -3.08
C PHE A 21 10.91 6.90 -2.36
N ALA A 22 10.19 6.59 -1.28
CA ALA A 22 9.50 7.62 -0.50
C ALA A 22 10.47 8.61 0.16
N GLU A 23 11.66 8.16 0.58
CA GLU A 23 12.71 9.02 1.12
C GLU A 23 13.32 9.94 0.05
N ASP A 24 13.67 9.40 -1.11
CA ASP A 24 14.22 10.12 -2.26
C ASP A 24 13.26 11.19 -2.79
N MET A 25 11.97 10.88 -2.83
CA MET A 25 10.93 11.81 -3.26
C MET A 25 10.51 12.80 -2.17
N HIS A 26 11.08 12.68 -0.96
CA HIS A 26 10.67 13.44 0.22
C HIS A 26 9.17 13.40 0.48
N ALA A 27 8.56 12.22 0.32
CA ALA A 27 7.12 12.04 0.45
C ALA A 27 6.63 12.38 1.87
N ASP A 28 5.47 13.05 1.94
CA ASP A 28 4.79 13.35 3.21
C ASP A 28 3.96 12.16 3.74
N LEU A 29 3.57 11.24 2.87
CA LEU A 29 2.70 10.09 3.16
C LEU A 29 2.93 8.95 2.17
N ILE A 30 2.91 7.71 2.66
CA ILE A 30 2.84 6.50 1.83
C ILE A 30 1.41 5.95 1.88
N ALA A 31 0.77 5.76 0.72
CA ALA A 31 -0.55 5.14 0.63
C ALA A 31 -0.46 3.75 -0.01
N VAL A 32 -0.95 2.73 0.69
CA VAL A 32 -0.92 1.33 0.24
C VAL A 32 -2.34 0.79 0.10
N ILE A 33 -2.64 0.23 -1.06
CA ILE A 33 -3.93 -0.41 -1.33
C ILE A 33 -3.77 -1.92 -1.19
N THR A 34 -4.61 -2.56 -0.37
CA THR A 34 -4.56 -4.00 -0.10
C THR A 34 -5.84 -4.70 -0.55
N HIS A 35 -5.72 -5.97 -0.96
CA HIS A 35 -6.87 -6.83 -1.26
C HIS A 35 -7.36 -7.49 0.03
N GLN A 36 -8.54 -7.12 0.52
CA GLN A 36 -9.06 -7.68 1.75
C GLN A 36 -9.93 -8.92 1.53
N ARG A 37 -9.69 -9.96 2.34
CA ARG A 37 -10.57 -11.14 2.44
C ARG A 37 -11.40 -11.16 3.73
N THR A 38 -10.95 -10.49 4.81
CA THR A 38 -11.64 -10.48 6.13
C THR A 38 -11.16 -9.35 7.06
N GLY A 39 -12.00 -8.36 7.39
CA GLY A 39 -11.85 -7.44 8.54
C GLY A 39 -10.62 -6.51 8.62
N LEU A 40 -10.73 -5.39 9.35
CA LEU A 40 -9.64 -4.38 9.47
C LEU A 40 -8.38 -4.91 10.19
N ALA A 41 -8.52 -5.85 11.13
CA ALA A 41 -7.40 -6.39 11.90
C ALA A 41 -6.45 -7.29 11.08
N HIS A 42 -6.88 -7.78 9.90
CA HIS A 42 -6.04 -8.53 8.97
C HIS A 42 -5.65 -7.70 7.73
N LEU A 43 -5.74 -6.37 7.80
CA LEU A 43 -5.35 -5.49 6.69
C LEU A 43 -3.87 -5.59 6.31
N ILE A 44 -3.03 -5.95 7.27
CA ILE A 44 -1.57 -5.86 7.13
C ILE A 44 -0.85 -7.21 7.35
N SER A 45 -1.38 -8.14 8.15
CA SER A 45 -0.63 -9.34 8.57
C SER A 45 -0.13 -10.22 7.41
N GLY A 46 1.19 -10.48 7.40
CA GLY A 46 1.95 -11.27 6.44
C GLY A 46 2.11 -10.62 5.06
N SER A 47 1.94 -9.30 4.93
CA SER A 47 1.94 -8.61 3.64
C SER A 47 3.00 -7.50 3.58
N ILE A 48 3.34 -7.08 2.35
CA ILE A 48 4.20 -5.90 2.10
C ILE A 48 3.66 -4.65 2.83
N ALA A 49 2.34 -4.54 3.00
CA ALA A 49 1.75 -3.45 3.76
C ALA A 49 2.09 -3.51 5.26
N GLU A 50 2.26 -4.70 5.86
CA GLU A 50 2.79 -4.84 7.22
C GLU A 50 4.20 -4.31 7.30
N ASP A 51 5.07 -4.81 6.41
CA ASP A 51 6.50 -4.55 6.45
C ASP A 51 6.74 -3.04 6.34
N VAL A 52 6.08 -2.40 5.36
CA VAL A 52 6.13 -0.94 5.18
C VAL A 52 5.56 -0.19 6.38
N VAL A 53 4.43 -0.61 6.97
CA VAL A 53 3.86 0.05 8.16
C VAL A 53 4.79 -0.06 9.37
N ASN A 54 5.49 -1.19 9.52
CA ASN A 54 6.37 -1.46 10.65
C ASN A 54 7.73 -0.76 10.54
N HIS A 55 8.23 -0.50 9.34
CA HIS A 55 9.60 -0.01 9.13
C HIS A 55 9.69 1.38 8.47
N ALA A 56 8.62 1.94 7.92
CA ALA A 56 8.68 3.26 7.30
C ALA A 56 8.85 4.38 8.34
N ASN A 57 9.76 5.32 8.04
CA ASN A 57 9.91 6.58 8.78
C ASN A 57 8.82 7.61 8.46
N ARG A 58 7.99 7.35 7.43
CA ARG A 58 6.91 8.22 6.97
C ARG A 58 5.56 7.67 7.43
N PRO A 59 4.54 8.52 7.67
CA PRO A 59 3.19 8.05 7.91
C PRO A 59 2.71 7.12 6.78
N VAL A 60 2.01 6.04 7.15
CA VAL A 60 1.48 5.06 6.20
C VAL A 60 -0.04 4.98 6.34
N LEU A 61 -0.74 5.09 5.21
CA LEU A 61 -2.19 4.97 5.12
C LEU A 61 -2.57 3.73 4.30
N THR A 62 -3.26 2.78 4.92
CA THR A 62 -3.67 1.53 4.27
C THR A 62 -5.16 1.55 3.92
N PHE A 63 -5.49 1.13 2.69
CA PHE A 63 -6.87 1.04 2.21
C PHE A 63 -7.21 -0.37 1.75
N GLY A 64 -8.23 -0.94 2.36
CA GLY A 64 -8.76 -2.25 1.99
C GLY A 64 -9.77 -2.17 0.85
N LEU A 65 -9.50 -2.86 -0.26
CA LEU A 65 -10.49 -3.03 -1.32
C LEU A 65 -11.53 -4.08 -0.91
N LYS A 66 -12.76 -3.63 -0.65
CA LYS A 66 -13.92 -4.51 -0.52
C LYS A 66 -14.53 -4.72 -1.90
N TYR A 67 -14.50 -5.96 -2.39
CA TYR A 67 -15.28 -6.30 -3.59
C TYR A 67 -16.78 -6.07 -3.29
N ILE A 68 -17.37 -5.09 -3.96
CA ILE A 68 -18.82 -4.98 -4.04
C ILE A 68 -19.26 -6.06 -5.02
N SER A 69 -19.75 -7.19 -4.49
CA SER A 69 -20.55 -8.13 -5.29
C SER A 69 -21.71 -7.34 -5.86
N GLN A 70 -21.74 -7.15 -7.18
CA GLN A 70 -22.92 -6.61 -7.84
C GLN A 70 -24.10 -7.49 -7.45
N SER A 71 -25.15 -6.85 -6.93
CA SER A 71 -26.42 -7.47 -6.57
C SER A 71 -26.81 -8.53 -7.59
N LYS A 72 -27.09 -9.75 -7.12
CA LYS A 72 -27.86 -10.74 -7.87
C LYS A 72 -29.06 -10.03 -8.49
N THR A 73 -29.04 -9.80 -9.80
CA THR A 73 -30.26 -9.57 -10.56
C THR A 73 -31.02 -10.89 -10.50
N GLY A 74 -32.16 -10.86 -9.81
CA GLY A 74 -33.17 -11.91 -9.90
C GLY A 74 -33.82 -11.95 -11.27
#